data_AF-A0A1Y1KND5-F1
#
_entry.id   AF-A0A1Y1KND5-F1
#
_cell.length_a   1.000
_cell.length_b   1.000
_cell.length_c   1.000
_cell.angle_alpha   90.00
_cell.angle_beta   90.00
_cell.angle_gamma   90.00
#
_symmetry.space_group_name_H-M   'P 1'
#
loop_
_entity.id
_entity.type
_entity.pdbx_description
1 polymer ?
#
loop_
_entity_poly.entity_id
_entity_poly.type
_entity_poly.pdbx_seq_one_letter_code
_entity_poly.pdbx_strand_id
1 'polypeptide(L)'
;YLLYRRSARLLSKLKDNFINGDAQRKLEELCDKALFEVIQLLKVEIVVGVGKYAETRALQVLKKSNPLNTRVLYLLHPSPRVPNNKNWVETAEKRLNDLKLISYFE
;
A
#
# COMPACT_ATOMS: atom_id res chain seq x y z
N TYR A 1 -9.67 38.11 -4.18
CA TYR A 1 -9.18 37.16 -3.13
C TYR A 1 -10.30 36.30 -2.53
N LEU A 2 -11.45 36.86 -2.12
CA LEU A 2 -12.57 36.11 -1.53
C LEU A 2 -13.29 35.16 -2.51
N LEU A 3 -13.46 35.55 -3.78
CA LEU A 3 -14.05 34.70 -4.82
C LEU A 3 -13.20 33.45 -5.12
N TYR A 4 -11.88 33.61 -5.24
CA TYR A 4 -10.93 32.49 -5.44
C TYR A 4 -10.99 31.45 -4.31
N ARG A 5 -11.16 31.87 -3.05
CA ARG A 5 -11.31 30.97 -1.90
C ARG A 5 -12.64 30.21 -1.90
N ARG A 6 -13.71 30.78 -2.45
CA ARG A 6 -15.00 30.08 -2.63
C ARG A 6 -14.90 29.02 -3.71
N SER A 7 -14.24 29.33 -4.83
CA SER A 7 -13.95 28.38 -5.92
C SER A 7 -13.07 27.22 -5.46
N ALA A 8 -12.02 27.48 -4.69
CA ALA A 8 -11.13 26.43 -4.15
C ALA A 8 -11.85 25.47 -3.19
N ARG A 9 -12.83 25.96 -2.42
CA ARG A 9 -13.65 25.14 -1.50
C ARG A 9 -14.73 24.32 -2.22
N LEU A 10 -15.18 24.77 -3.38
CA LEU A 10 -16.03 24.01 -4.31
C LEU A 10 -15.22 22.95 -5.05
N LEU A 11 -14.01 23.29 -5.50
CA LEU A 11 -13.06 22.35 -6.14
C LEU A 11 -12.54 21.30 -5.15
N SER A 12 -12.41 21.61 -3.85
CA SER A 12 -12.06 20.61 -2.84
C SER A 12 -13.20 19.62 -2.53
N LYS A 13 -14.46 20.01 -2.76
CA LYS A 13 -15.63 19.12 -2.66
C LYS A 13 -15.81 18.26 -3.91
N LEU A 14 -15.29 18.72 -5.05
CA LEU A 14 -15.12 17.95 -6.28
C LEU A 14 -13.88 17.05 -6.26
N LYS A 15 -13.17 16.93 -5.13
CA LYS A 15 -12.04 16.01 -4.97
C LYS A 15 -12.55 14.57 -4.77
N ASP A 16 -13.23 14.10 -5.81
CA ASP A 16 -13.11 12.76 -6.38
C ASP A 16 -13.22 11.57 -5.41
N ASN A 17 -14.45 11.32 -4.95
CA ASN A 17 -14.89 9.94 -4.71
C ASN A 17 -15.43 9.37 -6.04
N PHE A 18 -14.53 9.07 -6.99
CA PHE A 18 -14.91 8.46 -8.27
C PHE A 18 -15.54 7.06 -8.11
N ILE A 19 -15.34 6.41 -6.96
CA ILE A 19 -15.79 5.06 -6.68
C ILE A 19 -16.70 5.11 -5.45
N ASN A 20 -17.93 4.61 -5.57
CA ASN A 20 -18.83 4.40 -4.43
C ASN A 20 -18.18 3.44 -3.42
N GLY A 21 -18.36 3.67 -2.11
CA GLY A 21 -17.74 2.87 -1.05
C GLY A 21 -18.04 1.36 -1.13
N ASP A 22 -19.22 0.99 -1.61
CA ASP A 22 -19.54 -0.43 -1.84
C ASP A 22 -18.83 -1.02 -3.06
N ALA A 23 -18.66 -0.23 -4.12
CA ALA A 23 -17.90 -0.64 -5.30
C ALA A 23 -16.40 -0.78 -4.95
N GLN A 24 -15.86 0.13 -4.14
CA GLN A 24 -14.50 0.01 -3.61
C GLN A 24 -14.34 -1.26 -2.77
N ARG A 25 -15.26 -1.54 -1.86
CA ARG A 25 -15.20 -2.75 -1.02
C ARG A 25 -15.20 -4.03 -1.85
N LYS A 26 -16.09 -4.12 -2.84
CA LYS A 26 -16.13 -5.28 -3.76
C LYS A 26 -14.83 -5.45 -4.54
N LEU A 27 -14.26 -4.35 -5.04
CA LEU A 27 -12.99 -4.39 -5.75
C LEU A 27 -11.87 -4.86 -4.81
N GLU A 28 -11.82 -4.31 -3.61
CA GLU A 28 -10.86 -4.69 -2.57
C GLU A 28 -10.97 -6.18 -2.21
N GLU A 29 -12.18 -6.74 -2.09
CA GLU A 29 -12.40 -8.16 -1.83
C GLU A 29 -11.90 -9.06 -2.98
N LEU A 30 -12.13 -8.66 -4.23
CA LEU A 30 -11.61 -9.39 -5.39
C LEU A 30 -10.08 -9.36 -5.45
N CYS A 31 -9.49 -8.18 -5.22
CA CYS A 31 -8.04 -8.02 -5.17
C CYS A 31 -7.41 -8.80 -4.01
N ASP A 32 -8.03 -8.79 -2.83
CA ASP A 32 -7.60 -9.55 -1.67
C ASP A 32 -7.55 -11.05 -1.96
N LYS A 33 -8.58 -11.58 -2.63
CA LYS A 33 -8.65 -12.98 -3.03
C LYS A 33 -7.51 -13.33 -4.00
N ALA A 34 -7.31 -12.51 -5.03
CA ALA A 34 -6.23 -12.73 -6.00
C ALA A 34 -4.84 -12.66 -5.33
N LEU A 35 -4.63 -11.71 -4.42
CA LEU A 35 -3.38 -11.61 -3.66
C LEU A 35 -3.12 -12.86 -2.82
N PHE A 36 -4.14 -13.38 -2.15
CA PHE A 36 -4.03 -14.61 -1.39
C PHE A 36 -3.62 -15.80 -2.27
N GLU A 37 -4.30 -15.97 -3.41
CA GLU A 37 -4.00 -17.05 -4.36
C GLU A 37 -2.54 -16.96 -4.86
N VAL A 38 -2.05 -15.76 -5.20
CA VAL A 38 -0.65 -15.55 -5.61
C VAL A 38 0.32 -15.92 -4.48
N ILE A 39 0.05 -15.48 -3.25
CA ILE A 39 0.89 -15.80 -2.08
C ILE A 39 0.97 -17.33 -1.88
N GLN A 40 -0.17 -18.02 -1.98
CA GLN A 40 -0.21 -19.48 -1.84
C GLN A 40 0.51 -20.20 -2.97
N LEU A 41 0.23 -19.84 -4.22
CA LEU A 41 0.79 -20.49 -5.41
C LEU A 41 2.31 -20.36 -5.46
N LEU A 42 2.82 -19.15 -5.18
CA LEU A 42 4.26 -18.87 -5.18
C LEU A 42 4.94 -19.26 -3.86
N LYS A 43 4.18 -19.72 -2.86
CA LYS A 43 4.67 -20.03 -1.50
C LYS A 43 5.49 -18.88 -0.91
N VAL A 44 4.96 -17.66 -1.03
CA VAL A 44 5.67 -16.44 -0.64
C VAL A 44 5.93 -16.44 0.87
N GLU A 45 7.20 -16.32 1.26
CA GLU A 45 7.60 -16.22 2.68
C GLU A 45 7.52 -14.77 3.20
N ILE A 46 7.74 -13.78 2.33
CA ILE A 46 7.80 -12.37 2.69
C ILE A 46 7.03 -11.53 1.68
N VAL A 47 6.06 -10.76 2.16
CA VAL A 47 5.33 -9.74 1.38
C VAL A 47 5.79 -8.36 1.84
N VAL A 48 6.28 -7.52 0.94
CA VAL A 48 6.66 -6.15 1.25
C VAL A 48 5.58 -5.19 0.77
N GLY A 49 4.82 -4.63 1.71
CA GLY A 49 3.82 -3.59 1.44
C GLY A 49 4.48 -2.23 1.21
N VAL A 50 4.44 -1.74 -0.02
CA VAL A 50 4.93 -0.40 -0.38
C VAL A 50 3.84 0.63 -0.06
N GLY A 51 4.02 1.34 1.05
CA GLY A 51 3.02 2.25 1.61
C GLY A 51 2.03 1.59 2.56
N LYS A 52 1.42 2.42 3.41
CA LYS A 52 0.58 1.95 4.53
C LYS A 52 -0.68 1.23 4.06
N TYR A 53 -1.25 1.66 2.93
CA TYR A 53 -2.41 1.00 2.34
C TYR A 53 -2.07 -0.45 1.95
N ALA A 54 -1.02 -0.66 1.16
CA ALA A 54 -0.61 -1.98 0.70
C ALA A 54 -0.24 -2.93 1.85
N GLU A 55 0.53 -2.45 2.83
CA GLU A 55 0.84 -3.22 4.05
C GLU A 55 -0.45 -3.64 4.78
N THR A 56 -1.39 -2.70 4.94
CA THR A 56 -2.65 -2.96 5.65
C THR A 56 -3.49 -4.00 4.90
N ARG A 57 -3.58 -3.93 3.57
CA ARG A 57 -4.30 -4.93 2.76
C ARG A 57 -3.66 -6.30 2.86
N ALA A 58 -2.34 -6.40 2.71
CA ALA A 58 -1.63 -7.67 2.83
C ALA A 58 -1.83 -8.32 4.22
N LEU A 59 -1.76 -7.52 5.29
CA LEU A 59 -2.05 -8.00 6.65
C LEU A 59 -3.50 -8.48 6.80
N GLN A 60 -4.47 -7.79 6.20
CA GLN A 60 -5.88 -8.22 6.24
C GLN A 60 -6.10 -9.53 5.50
N VAL A 61 -5.49 -9.70 4.33
CA VAL A 61 -5.55 -10.94 3.52
C VAL A 61 -5.03 -12.13 4.31
N LEU A 62 -3.85 -11.99 4.93
CA LEU A 62 -3.22 -13.06 5.71
C LEU A 62 -3.90 -13.34 7.05
N LYS A 63 -4.57 -12.34 7.66
CA LYS A 63 -5.37 -12.56 8.88
C LYS A 63 -6.63 -13.40 8.61
N LYS A 64 -7.27 -13.20 7.46
CA LYS A 64 -8.51 -13.89 7.09
C LYS A 64 -8.28 -15.34 6.66
N SER A 65 -7.06 -15.66 6.25
CA SER A 65 -6.74 -16.90 5.57
C SER A 65 -5.64 -17.61 6.38
N ASN A 66 -6.04 -18.61 7.19
CA ASN A 66 -5.26 -19.57 8.01
C ASN A 66 -3.72 -19.44 7.96
N PRO A 67 -2.96 -19.56 9.08
CA PRO A 67 -1.59 -19.05 9.16
C PRO A 67 -0.65 -19.67 8.12
N LEU A 68 -0.48 -18.96 7.00
CA LEU A 68 0.72 -19.07 6.19
C LEU A 68 1.86 -18.48 7.02
N ASN A 69 3.05 -19.09 6.97
CA ASN A 69 4.24 -18.55 7.64
C ASN A 69 4.81 -17.29 6.93
N THR A 70 3.94 -16.57 6.22
CA THR A 70 4.26 -15.40 5.41
C THR A 70 4.30 -14.16 6.30
N ARG A 71 5.41 -13.43 6.24
CA ARG A 71 5.60 -12.18 6.97
C ARG A 71 5.25 -10.99 6.10
N VAL A 72 4.54 -10.01 6.65
CA VAL A 72 4.33 -8.72 5.98
C VAL A 72 5.30 -7.69 6.53
N LEU A 73 6.04 -7.04 5.64
CA LEU A 73 6.97 -5.97 5.97
C LEU A 73 6.53 -4.67 5.29
N TYR A 74 6.97 -3.55 5.83
CA TYR A 74 6.62 -2.22 5.33
C TYR A 74 7.82 -1.54 4.69
N LEU A 75 7.58 -0.96 3.52
CA LEU A 75 8.46 -0.02 2.86
C LEU A 75 7.72 1.30 2.61
N LEU A 76 8.39 2.44 2.78
CA LEU A 76 7.82 3.74 2.47
C LEU A 76 7.38 3.79 1.00
N HIS A 77 6.25 4.44 0.69
CA HIS A 77 5.81 4.57 -0.70
C HIS A 77 6.65 5.63 -1.44
N PRO A 78 7.07 5.38 -2.70
CA PRO A 78 7.95 6.30 -3.46
C PRO A 78 7.28 7.60 -3.91
N SER A 79 6.01 7.82 -3.58
CA SER A 79 5.27 8.98 -4.13
C SER A 79 5.75 10.26 -3.47
N PRO A 80 5.95 11.35 -4.24
CA PRO A 80 6.30 12.66 -3.67
C PRO A 80 5.16 13.26 -2.85
N ARG A 81 3.94 12.70 -2.95
CA ARG A 81 2.79 13.12 -2.13
C ARG A 81 2.90 12.65 -0.68
N VAL A 82 3.81 11.71 -0.39
CA VAL A 82 4.10 11.29 0.98
C VAL A 82 4.94 12.39 1.65
N PRO A 83 4.51 12.92 2.82
CA PRO A 83 5.27 13.93 3.54
C PRO A 83 6.70 13.46 3.83
N ASN A 84 7.67 14.37 3.70
CA ASN A 84 9.10 14.12 3.99
C ASN A 84 9.80 13.05 3.14
N ASN A 85 9.22 12.63 2.02
CA ASN A 85 9.84 11.66 1.11
C ASN A 85 10.79 12.32 0.08
N LYS A 86 11.87 12.96 0.55
CA LYS A 86 12.86 13.64 -0.32
C LYS A 86 13.96 12.73 -0.84
N ASN A 87 14.40 11.76 -0.03
CA ASN A 87 15.47 10.81 -0.36
C ASN A 87 14.93 9.36 -0.28
N TRP A 88 13.95 9.04 -1.13
CA TRP A 88 13.26 7.74 -1.05
C TRP A 88 14.22 6.56 -1.28
N VAL A 89 15.11 6.65 -2.26
CA VAL A 89 16.04 5.57 -2.64
C VAL A 89 16.90 5.17 -1.45
N GLU A 90 17.62 6.14 -0.87
CA GLU A 90 18.48 5.92 0.31
C GLU A 90 17.67 5.38 1.51
N THR A 91 16.46 5.91 1.73
CA THR A 91 15.57 5.44 2.80
C THR A 91 15.11 4.00 2.57
N ALA A 92 14.79 3.64 1.33
CA ALA A 92 14.34 2.32 0.95
C ALA A 92 15.47 1.30 1.04
N GLU A 93 16.66 1.62 0.53
CA GLU A 93 17.86 0.76 0.62
C GLU A 93 18.23 0.49 2.07
N LYS A 94 18.29 1.54 2.91
CA LYS A 94 18.53 1.40 4.34
C LYS A 94 17.49 0.48 4.98
N ARG A 95 16.21 0.68 4.65
CA ARG A 95 15.13 -0.14 5.21
C ARG A 95 15.22 -1.60 4.76
N LEU A 96 15.55 -1.87 3.50
CA LEU A 96 15.74 -3.23 2.99
C LEU A 96 16.95 -3.89 3.67
N ASN A 97 18.03 -3.15 3.91
CA ASN A 97 19.21 -3.65 4.62
C ASN A 97 18.90 -3.96 6.09
N ASP A 98 18.21 -3.06 6.80
CA ASP A 98 17.76 -3.27 8.19
C ASP A 98 16.87 -4.52 8.33
N LEU A 99 16.05 -4.79 7.31
CA LEU A 99 15.19 -5.98 7.22
C LEU A 99 15.92 -7.23 6.70
N LYS A 100 17.22 -7.12 6.39
CA LYS A 100 18.06 -8.17 5.80
C LYS A 100 17.48 -8.73 4.50
N LEU A 101 16.85 -7.87 3.70
CA LEU A 101 16.26 -8.25 2.41
C LEU A 101 17.21 -8.05 1.23
N ILE A 102 18.31 -7.31 1.41
CA ILE A 102 19.28 -7.04 0.35
C ILE A 102 19.87 -8.34 -0.22
N SER A 103 20.06 -9.36 0.62
CA SER A 103 20.59 -10.67 0.20
C SER A 103 19.70 -11.43 -0.81
N TYR A 104 18.46 -11.00 -1.03
CA TYR A 104 17.58 -11.59 -2.05
C TYR A 104 17.76 -10.96 -3.44
N PHE A 105 18.55 -9.89 -3.57
CA PHE A 105 18.79 -9.16 -4.82
C PHE A 105 20.21 -9.35 -5.38
N GLU A 106 21.05 -10.11 -4.67
CA GLU A 106 22.37 -10.56 -5.13
C GLU A 106 22.25 -11.84 -5.97
#